data_AF-A0A948ZPE6-F1
#
_entry.id   AF-A0A948ZPE6-F1
#
_cell.length_a   1.000
_cell.length_b   1.000
_cell.length_c   1.000
_cell.angle_alpha   90.00
_cell.angle_beta   90.00
_cell.angle_gamma   90.00
#
_symmetry.space_group_name_H-M   'P 1'
#
loop_
_entity.id
_entity.type
_entity.pdbx_description
1 polymer ?
#
loop_
_entity_poly.entity_id
_entity_poly.type
_entity_poly.pdbx_seq_one_letter_code
_entity_poly.pdbx_strand_id
1 'polypeptide(L)'
;MVRLDAESKKSLAEAADLRRISVSDYVRAVTVPQARREVRAAREQVISLTPEEQAAFFDALGATPKLTPAQRRLGAVMRGKE
;
A
#
# COMPACT_ATOMS: atom_id res chain seq x y z
N MET A 1 -14.28 -12.88 -17.07
CA MET A 1 -13.49 -13.95 -16.41
C MET A 1 -12.09 -13.41 -16.16
N VAL A 2 -11.65 -13.30 -14.91
CA VAL A 2 -10.29 -12.81 -14.57
C VAL A 2 -9.32 -13.99 -14.62
N ARG A 3 -8.21 -13.85 -15.36
CA ARG A 3 -7.16 -14.87 -15.40
C ARG A 3 -6.20 -14.63 -14.24
N LEU A 4 -6.02 -15.66 -13.41
CA LEU A 4 -5.10 -15.68 -12.29
C LEU A 4 -4.13 -16.85 -12.49
N ASP A 5 -2.88 -16.67 -12.08
CA ASP A 5 -1.92 -17.75 -11.98
C ASP A 5 -2.34 -18.76 -10.89
N ALA A 6 -1.68 -19.93 -10.89
CA ALA A 6 -2.05 -21.02 -9.99
C ALA A 6 -1.83 -20.67 -8.50
N GLU A 7 -0.80 -19.89 -8.19
CA GLU A 7 -0.47 -19.50 -6.82
C GLU A 7 -1.51 -18.52 -6.27
N SER A 8 -1.84 -17.48 -7.04
CA SER A 8 -2.91 -16.53 -6.71
C SER A 8 -4.25 -17.23 -6.47
N LYS A 9 -4.61 -18.22 -7.32
CA LYS A 9 -5.85 -19.00 -7.13
C LYS A 9 -5.84 -19.79 -5.82
N LYS A 10 -4.72 -20.42 -5.47
CA LYS A 10 -4.58 -21.20 -4.25
C LYS A 10 -4.78 -20.31 -3.02
N SER A 11 -4.12 -19.16 -2.98
CA SER A 11 -4.22 -18.20 -1.88
C SER A 11 -5.65 -17.67 -1.70
N LEU A 12 -6.36 -17.38 -2.80
CA LEU A 12 -7.77 -16.95 -2.73
C LEU A 12 -8.70 -18.07 -2.24
N ALA A 13 -8.47 -19.31 -2.68
CA ALA A 13 -9.25 -20.47 -2.23
C ALA A 13 -9.07 -20.70 -0.73
N GLU A 14 -7.82 -20.75 -0.25
CA GLU A 14 -7.51 -20.93 1.17
C GLU A 14 -8.13 -19.83 2.04
N ALA A 15 -8.02 -18.57 1.62
CA ALA A 15 -8.60 -17.46 2.37
C ALA A 15 -10.15 -17.47 2.37
N ALA A 16 -10.77 -17.94 1.29
CA ALA A 16 -12.22 -18.12 1.21
C ALA A 16 -12.69 -19.27 2.13
N ASP A 17 -11.98 -20.39 2.13
CA ASP A 17 -12.24 -21.55 2.97
C ASP A 17 -12.12 -21.20 4.46
N LEU A 18 -11.07 -20.48 4.85
CA LEU A 18 -10.89 -19.98 6.23
C LEU A 18 -12.05 -19.08 6.69
N ARG A 19 -12.68 -18.35 5.76
CA ARG A 19 -13.85 -17.49 6.02
C ARG A 19 -15.19 -18.18 5.78
N ARG A 20 -15.19 -19.45 5.34
CA ARG A 20 -16.39 -20.25 5.02
C ARG A 20 -17.34 -19.56 4.03
N ILE A 21 -16.77 -18.94 3.01
CA ILE A 21 -17.53 -18.28 1.93
C ILE A 21 -17.01 -18.72 0.57
N SER A 22 -17.77 -18.49 -0.50
CA SER A 22 -17.29 -18.80 -1.84
C SER A 22 -16.08 -17.92 -2.21
N VAL A 23 -15.21 -18.41 -3.09
CA VAL A 23 -14.08 -17.60 -3.61
C VAL A 23 -14.56 -16.30 -4.25
N SER A 24 -15.70 -16.33 -4.93
CA SER A 24 -16.29 -15.13 -5.55
C SER A 24 -16.74 -14.12 -4.51
N ASP A 25 -17.36 -14.58 -3.41
CA ASP A 25 -17.78 -13.71 -2.31
C ASP A 25 -16.58 -13.18 -1.54
N TYR A 26 -15.55 -13.99 -1.35
CA TYR A 26 -14.29 -13.56 -0.75
C TYR A 26 -13.66 -12.41 -1.55
N VAL A 27 -13.51 -12.58 -2.88
CA VAL A 27 -12.96 -11.54 -3.75
C VAL A 27 -13.81 -10.27 -3.67
N ARG A 28 -15.14 -10.38 -3.74
CA ARG A 28 -16.03 -9.23 -3.59
C ARG A 28 -15.86 -8.54 -2.23
N ALA A 29 -15.79 -9.31 -1.15
CA ALA A 29 -15.67 -8.81 0.22
C ALA A 29 -14.33 -8.10 0.47
N VAL A 30 -13.26 -8.45 -0.26
CA VAL A 30 -11.96 -7.78 -0.17
C VAL A 30 -11.87 -6.60 -1.13
N THR A 31 -12.19 -6.79 -2.41
CA THR A 31 -11.97 -5.78 -3.45
C THR A 31 -12.90 -4.58 -3.33
N VAL A 32 -14.16 -4.75 -2.94
CA VAL A 32 -15.11 -3.62 -2.83
C VAL A 32 -14.70 -2.64 -1.72
N PRO A 33 -14.39 -3.07 -0.48
CA PRO A 33 -13.87 -2.16 0.54
C PRO A 33 -12.57 -1.48 0.14
N GLN A 34 -11.65 -2.21 -0.51
CA GLN A 34 -10.39 -1.65 -0.99
C GLN A 34 -10.63 -0.54 -2.02
N ALA A 35 -11.43 -0.79 -3.04
CA ALA A 35 -11.79 0.20 -4.06
C ALA A 35 -12.48 1.44 -3.45
N ARG A 36 -13.35 1.24 -2.45
CA ARG A 36 -13.98 2.37 -1.72
C ARG A 36 -12.96 3.22 -0.98
N ARG A 37 -11.96 2.60 -0.35
CA ARG A 37 -10.86 3.33 0.32
C ARG A 37 -10.05 4.13 -0.68
N GLU A 38 -9.67 3.53 -1.81
CA GLU A 38 -8.90 4.20 -2.87
C GLU A 38 -9.66 5.40 -3.46
N VAL A 39 -10.95 5.24 -3.75
CA VAL A 39 -11.81 6.34 -4.24
C VAL A 39 -11.89 7.47 -3.22
N ARG A 40 -12.09 7.15 -1.94
CA ARG A 40 -12.14 8.17 -0.87
C ARG A 40 -10.81 8.89 -0.74
N ALA A 41 -9.71 8.15 -0.68
CA ALA A 41 -8.35 8.69 -0.60
C ALA A 41 -8.05 9.68 -1.73
N ALA A 42 -8.38 9.31 -2.97
CA ALA A 42 -8.21 10.17 -4.13
C ALA A 42 -9.08 11.44 -4.06
N ARG A 43 -10.33 11.33 -3.58
CA ARG A 43 -11.25 12.47 -3.45
C ARG A 43 -10.84 13.45 -2.36
N GLU A 44 -10.42 12.94 -1.21
CA GLU A 44 -10.05 13.74 -0.04
C GLU A 44 -8.58 14.20 -0.10
N GLN A 45 -7.84 13.78 -1.13
CA GLN A 45 -6.40 14.04 -1.29
C GLN A 45 -5.59 13.57 -0.08
N VAL A 46 -5.98 12.43 0.50
CA VAL A 46 -5.32 11.81 1.64
C VAL A 46 -4.60 10.53 1.24
N ILE A 47 -3.46 10.27 1.87
CA ILE A 47 -2.75 8.99 1.72
C ILE A 47 -3.33 8.03 2.75
N SER A 48 -4.00 6.97 2.30
CA SER A 48 -4.48 5.91 3.17
C SER A 48 -3.37 4.90 3.40
N LEU A 49 -2.86 4.84 4.62
CA LEU A 49 -1.80 3.92 5.03
C LEU A 49 -2.38 2.75 5.85
N THR A 50 -1.80 1.56 5.72
CA THR A 50 -2.06 0.44 6.65
C THR A 50 -1.59 0.81 8.06
N PRO A 51 -2.06 0.11 9.12
CA PRO A 51 -1.58 0.36 10.48
C PRO A 51 -0.04 0.30 10.61
N GLU A 52 0.59 -0.67 9.93
CA GLU A 52 2.05 -0.85 9.94
C GLU A 52 2.76 0.30 9.23
N GLU A 53 2.23 0.75 8.08
CA GLU A 53 2.76 1.90 7.36
C GLU A 53 2.60 3.20 8.16
N GLN A 54 1.48 3.39 8.87
CA GLN A 54 1.29 4.54 9.76
C GLN A 54 2.32 4.55 10.88
N ALA A 55 2.52 3.42 11.55
CA ALA A 55 3.52 3.29 12.60
C ALA A 55 4.92 3.64 12.07
N ALA A 56 5.32 3.02 10.96
CA ALA A 56 6.62 3.28 10.32
C ALA A 56 6.78 4.76 9.90
N PHE A 57 5.71 5.40 9.40
CA PHE A 57 5.71 6.80 9.05
C PHE A 57 5.93 7.71 10.27
N PHE A 58 5.19 7.47 11.35
CA PHE A 58 5.34 8.27 12.58
C PHE A 58 6.69 8.06 13.26
N ASP A 59 7.19 6.82 13.28
CA ASP A 59 8.54 6.52 13.78
C ASP A 59 9.60 7.28 12.96
N ALA A 60 9.44 7.32 11.63
CA ALA A 60 10.33 8.06 10.75
C ALA A 60 10.26 9.58 10.96
N LEU A 61 9.10 10.15 11.32
CA LEU A 61 8.98 11.57 11.69
C LEU A 61 9.65 11.90 13.03
N GLY A 62 9.66 10.95 13.98
CA GLY A 62 10.30 11.10 15.28
C GLY A 62 11.83 11.06 15.24
N ALA A 63 12.42 10.58 14.15
CA ALA A 63 13.87 10.51 13.96
C ALA A 63 14.33 11.51 12.88
N THR A 64 15.43 12.24 13.11
CA THR A 64 16.02 13.06 12.05
C THR A 64 16.75 12.16 11.03
N PRO A 65 16.28 12.05 9.77
CA PRO A 65 16.92 11.18 8.80
C PRO A 65 18.26 11.78 8.34
N LYS A 66 19.31 10.96 8.32
CA LYS A 66 20.58 11.37 7.72
C LYS A 66 20.46 11.30 6.20
N LEU A 67 20.71 12.42 5.53
CA LEU A 67 20.69 12.45 4.06
C LEU A 67 21.73 11.49 3.48
N THR A 68 21.27 10.67 2.55
CA THR A 68 22.16 9.81 1.75
C THR A 68 23.10 10.67 0.89
N PRO A 69 24.24 10.12 0.42
CA PRO A 69 25.12 10.84 -0.50
C PRO A 69 24.38 11.34 -1.76
N ALA A 70 23.42 10.56 -2.28
CA ALA A 70 22.60 10.95 -3.43
C ALA A 70 21.69 12.14 -3.11
N GLN A 71 21.01 12.14 -1.96
CA GLN A 71 20.16 13.25 -1.52
C GLN A 71 20.96 14.53 -1.28
N ARG A 72 22.19 14.41 -0.76
CA ARG A 72 23.09 15.56 -0.59
C ARG A 72 23.50 16.16 -1.93
N ARG A 73 23.86 15.33 -2.91
CA ARG A 73 24.17 15.77 -4.28
C ARG A 73 22.98 16.46 -4.93
N LEU A 74 21.80 15.84 -4.88
CA LEU A 74 20.57 16.45 -5.39
C LEU A 74 20.30 17.81 -4.72
N GLY A 75 20.46 17.90 -3.40
CA GLY A 75 20.31 19.16 -2.68
C GLY A 75 21.35 20.22 -3.07
N ALA A 76 22.57 19.84 -3.45
CA ALA A 76 23.56 20.78 -3.98
C ALA A 76 23.12 21.34 -5.33
N VAL A 77 22.69 20.47 -6.26
CA VAL A 77 22.14 20.85 -7.57
C VAL A 77 20.94 21.79 -7.42
N MET A 78 19.97 21.47 -6.55
CA MET A 78 18.80 22.31 -6.29
C MET A 78 19.14 23.69 -5.71
N ARG A 79 20.30 23.82 -5.07
CA ARG A 79 20.83 25.10 -4.54
C ARG A 79 21.79 25.80 -5.51
N GLY A 80 21.91 25.31 -6.74
CA GLY A 80 22.82 25.86 -7.76
C GLY A 80 24.31 25.68 -7.43
N LYS A 81 24.64 24.68 -6.60
CA LYS A 81 26.02 24.31 -6.29
C LYS A 81 26.36 23.07 -7.09
N GLU A 82 27.24 23.23 -8.06
CA GLU A 82 27.83 22.12 -8.84
C GLU A 82 28.91 21.41 -8.01
#